data_AF-A0A081CT47-F1
#
_entry.id   AF-A0A081CT47-F1
#
_cell.length_a   1.000
_cell.length_b   1.000
_cell.length_c   1.000
_cell.angle_alpha   90.00
_cell.angle_beta   90.00
_cell.angle_gamma   90.00
#
_symmetry.space_group_name_H-M   'P 1'
#
loop_
_entity.id
_entity.type
_entity.pdbx_description
1 polymer ?
#
loop_
_entity_poly.entity_id
_entity_poly.type
_entity_poly.pdbx_seq_one_letter_code
_entity_poly.pdbx_strand_id
1 'polypeptide(L)'
;MAWLAEAELRLRGYVGLLEIYRLTHDIFCNQWDSLKSISDDDDEEKFAPLAGLNGVGSEGTLVQPLRLSSLIPGGKFGERTLWDFQLAQRPAETKRREDLYQAASEVGVAAMSAHLADVNACLETFDAISAILSERCGANAPASSNIRNILIETAAAIRSLGGKDGAPAPPPQNTPIAKSEITATHPEVQKTLTSNPEEIASRDDAFETLLAVARYFRRTEPHSPISLAIETLVRRGRMDFSELLAELLPEANTRNAVLTAAGIKPGGEDTGKQ
;
A
#
# COMPACT_ATOMS: atom_id res chain seq x y z
N MET A 1 15.08 -12.34 14.96
CA MET A 1 15.14 -11.59 13.69
C MET A 1 14.16 -10.43 13.65
N ALA A 2 12.86 -10.65 13.91
CA ALA A 2 11.83 -9.59 13.83
C ALA A 2 12.17 -8.31 14.64
N TRP A 3 12.40 -8.44 15.95
CA TRP A 3 12.78 -7.29 16.79
C TRP A 3 14.10 -6.65 16.39
N LEU A 4 15.06 -7.46 15.92
CA LEU A 4 16.36 -6.97 15.49
C LEU A 4 16.23 -6.13 14.21
N ALA A 5 15.37 -6.52 13.27
CA ALA A 5 15.07 -5.75 12.07
C ALA A 5 14.50 -4.36 12.44
N GLU A 6 13.57 -4.34 13.39
CA GLU A 6 12.95 -3.11 13.88
C GLU A 6 13.95 -2.20 14.62
N ALA A 7 14.88 -2.78 15.39
CA ALA A 7 15.91 -2.05 16.12
C ALA A 7 16.97 -1.48 15.16
N GLU A 8 17.49 -2.29 14.24
CA GLU A 8 18.50 -1.87 13.27
C GLU A 8 17.97 -0.79 12.33
N LEU A 9 16.70 -0.87 11.93
CA LEU A 9 16.06 0.19 11.16
C LEU A 9 16.05 1.53 11.92
N ARG A 10 15.74 1.52 13.22
CA ARG A 10 15.72 2.75 14.03
C ARG A 10 17.11 3.32 14.29
N LEU A 11 18.12 2.45 14.47
CA LEU A 11 19.47 2.87 14.82
C LEU A 11 20.30 3.26 13.59
N ARG A 12 20.12 2.55 12.47
CA ARG A 12 21.00 2.61 11.30
C ARG A 12 20.26 2.79 9.98
N GLY A 13 18.93 2.96 10.01
CA GLY A 13 18.12 3.14 8.82
C GLY A 13 18.08 1.90 7.93
N TYR A 14 17.89 2.12 6.64
CA TYR A 14 17.71 1.05 5.66
C TYR A 14 18.94 0.15 5.49
N VAL A 15 20.15 0.66 5.73
CA VAL A 15 21.37 -0.18 5.71
C VAL A 15 21.33 -1.24 6.82
N GLY A 16 20.93 -0.86 8.03
CA GLY A 16 20.76 -1.80 9.15
C GLY A 16 19.65 -2.81 8.86
N LEU A 17 18.51 -2.35 8.31
CA LEU A 17 17.42 -3.24 7.93
C LEU A 17 17.86 -4.26 6.86
N LEU A 18 18.60 -3.83 5.85
CA LEU A 18 19.11 -4.68 4.77
C LEU A 18 20.00 -5.81 5.31
N GLU A 19 20.87 -5.53 6.27
CA GLU A 19 21.72 -6.54 6.89
C GLU A 19 20.89 -7.62 7.58
N ILE A 20 19.84 -7.23 8.30
CA ILE A 20 18.96 -8.19 8.98
C ILE A 20 18.10 -8.97 7.98
N TYR A 21 17.64 -8.34 6.91
CA TYR A 21 16.93 -9.05 5.84
C TYR A 21 17.85 -10.06 5.14
N ARG A 22 19.09 -9.69 4.80
CA ARG A 22 20.06 -10.63 4.20
C ARG A 22 20.35 -11.81 5.12
N LEU A 23 20.54 -11.55 6.42
CA LEU A 23 20.73 -12.60 7.41
C LEU A 23 19.49 -13.50 7.53
N THR A 24 18.29 -12.91 7.54
CA THR A 24 17.02 -13.67 7.59
C THR A 24 16.88 -14.57 6.36
N HIS A 25 17.14 -14.02 5.17
CA HIS A 25 17.11 -14.74 3.91
C HIS A 25 18.11 -15.91 3.91
N ASP A 26 19.36 -15.67 4.32
CA ASP A 26 20.38 -16.73 4.37
C ASP A 26 20.02 -17.86 5.34
N ILE A 27 19.50 -17.51 6.53
CA ILE A 27 18.99 -18.50 7.50
C ILE A 27 17.83 -19.29 6.88
N PHE A 28 16.90 -18.64 6.17
CA PHE A 28 15.76 -19.31 5.57
C PHE A 28 16.18 -20.26 4.43
N CYS A 29 17.17 -19.88 3.63
CA CYS A 29 17.70 -20.75 2.58
C CYS A 29 18.47 -21.95 3.13
N ASN A 30 19.28 -21.75 4.19
CA ASN A 30 20.28 -22.72 4.60
C ASN A 30 19.91 -23.51 5.87
N GLN A 31 19.00 -22.99 6.70
CA GLN A 31 18.75 -23.49 8.06
C GLN A 31 17.24 -23.56 8.39
N TRP A 32 16.38 -23.67 7.38
CA TRP A 32 14.92 -23.69 7.52
C TRP A 32 14.43 -24.65 8.63
N ASP A 33 14.88 -25.90 8.60
CA ASP A 33 14.42 -26.95 9.52
C ASP A 33 14.88 -26.72 10.97
N SER A 34 15.90 -25.89 11.18
CA SER A 34 16.44 -25.56 12.50
C SER A 34 15.88 -24.25 13.08
N LEU A 35 14.96 -23.59 12.36
CA LEU A 35 14.33 -22.36 12.82
C LEU A 35 13.56 -22.56 14.13
N LYS A 36 13.82 -21.67 15.08
CA LYS A 36 13.12 -21.59 16.37
C LYS A 36 12.34 -20.30 16.48
N SER A 37 11.10 -20.41 16.95
CA SER A 37 10.21 -19.28 17.19
C SER A 37 9.49 -19.42 18.54
N ILE A 38 8.47 -18.59 18.75
CA ILE A 38 7.64 -18.59 19.96
C ILE A 38 6.84 -19.90 20.12
N SER A 39 6.51 -20.54 19.01
CA SER A 39 5.79 -21.81 18.91
C SER A 39 6.31 -22.54 17.66
N ASP A 40 6.30 -23.87 17.71
CA ASP A 40 6.59 -24.76 16.57
C ASP A 40 5.33 -25.60 16.23
N ASP A 41 4.15 -25.24 16.75
CA ASP A 41 2.91 -26.02 16.64
C ASP A 41 2.33 -25.99 15.21
N ASP A 42 2.33 -24.82 14.57
CA ASP A 42 2.06 -24.65 13.15
C ASP A 42 2.86 -23.48 12.54
N ASP A 43 2.83 -23.35 11.21
CA ASP A 43 3.55 -22.29 10.49
C ASP A 43 3.02 -20.87 10.82
N GLU A 44 1.72 -20.74 11.13
CA GLU A 44 1.12 -19.44 11.45
C GLU A 44 1.68 -18.90 12.77
N GLU A 45 1.69 -19.72 13.82
CA GLU A 45 2.28 -19.36 15.11
C GLU A 45 3.80 -19.23 15.04
N LYS A 46 4.46 -20.11 14.27
CA LYS A 46 5.92 -20.06 14.08
C LYS A 46 6.35 -18.75 13.41
N PHE A 47 5.60 -18.24 12.45
CA PHE A 47 5.92 -16.99 11.75
C PHE A 47 5.11 -15.77 12.22
N ALA A 48 4.33 -15.90 13.29
CA ALA A 48 3.60 -14.79 13.92
C ALA A 48 4.48 -13.57 14.24
N PRO A 49 5.76 -13.69 14.67
CA PRO A 49 6.62 -12.53 14.85
C PRO A 49 6.88 -11.75 13.55
N LEU A 50 6.93 -12.42 12.40
CA LEU A 50 7.07 -11.76 11.09
C LEU A 50 5.73 -11.18 10.62
N ALA A 51 4.62 -11.89 10.85
CA ALA A 51 3.28 -11.37 10.59
C ALA A 51 3.03 -10.06 11.36
N GLY A 52 3.44 -10.00 12.62
CA GLY A 52 3.32 -8.83 13.48
C GLY A 52 4.09 -7.59 12.99
N LEU A 53 5.19 -7.77 12.25
CA LEU A 53 5.91 -6.65 11.64
C LEU A 53 5.05 -5.94 10.58
N ASN A 54 4.31 -6.72 9.79
CA ASN A 54 3.43 -6.23 8.74
C ASN A 54 2.07 -5.75 9.28
N GLY A 55 1.59 -6.41 10.33
CA GLY A 55 0.34 -6.13 11.02
C GLY A 55 -0.69 -7.24 10.82
N VAL A 56 -1.34 -7.64 11.92
CA VAL A 56 -2.43 -8.63 11.95
C VAL A 56 -3.60 -8.00 12.69
N GLY A 57 -4.62 -7.56 11.94
CA GLY A 57 -5.80 -6.86 12.51
C GLY A 57 -5.52 -5.44 13.05
N SER A 58 -4.26 -5.02 13.14
CA SER A 58 -3.81 -3.68 13.49
C SER A 58 -2.57 -3.28 12.68
N GLU A 59 -2.10 -2.03 12.82
CA GLU A 59 -0.85 -1.59 12.20
C GLU A 59 0.34 -2.41 12.75
N GLY A 60 1.22 -2.86 11.85
CA GLY A 60 2.38 -3.68 12.19
C GLY A 60 3.51 -2.88 12.84
N THR A 61 4.33 -3.54 13.65
CA THR A 61 5.36 -2.84 14.44
C THR A 61 6.47 -2.23 13.59
N LEU A 62 6.68 -2.72 12.37
CA LEU A 62 7.68 -2.18 11.43
C LEU A 62 7.14 -1.07 10.52
N VAL A 63 5.81 -0.95 10.41
CA VAL A 63 5.14 0.02 9.52
C VAL A 63 5.51 1.46 9.89
N GLN A 64 5.32 1.84 11.16
CA GLN A 64 5.63 3.19 11.63
C GLN A 64 7.15 3.50 11.56
N PRO A 65 8.06 2.61 12.00
CA PRO A 65 9.50 2.82 11.82
C PRO A 65 9.95 3.01 10.37
N LEU A 66 9.37 2.28 9.41
CA LEU A 66 9.68 2.48 7.99
C LEU A 66 9.28 3.87 7.52
N ARG A 67 8.10 4.36 7.94
CA ARG A 67 7.64 5.71 7.61
C ARG A 67 8.48 6.81 8.25
N LEU A 68 9.01 6.56 9.45
CA LEU A 68 9.82 7.52 10.22
C LEU A 68 11.33 7.43 9.94
N SER A 69 11.76 6.46 9.12
CA SER A 69 13.15 6.37 8.70
C SER A 69 13.49 7.51 7.72
N SER A 70 14.70 8.07 7.84
CA SER A 70 15.07 9.26 7.07
C SER A 70 15.24 8.94 5.58
N LEU A 71 14.66 9.79 4.73
CA LEU A 71 14.88 9.74 3.29
C LEU A 71 16.24 10.31 2.88
N ILE A 72 16.92 11.01 3.79
CA ILE A 72 18.24 11.60 3.55
C ILE A 72 19.33 10.70 4.17
N PRO A 73 20.35 10.28 3.39
CA PRO A 73 21.46 9.49 3.91
C PRO A 73 22.13 10.15 5.13
N GLY A 74 22.37 9.37 6.18
CA GLY A 74 22.92 9.87 7.44
C GLY A 74 21.96 10.69 8.31
N GLY A 75 20.70 10.85 7.89
CA GLY A 75 19.65 11.50 8.67
C GLY A 75 19.23 10.68 9.89
N LYS A 76 18.81 11.36 10.96
CA LYS A 76 18.34 10.72 12.18
C LYS A 76 16.93 10.16 12.01
N PHE A 77 16.61 9.11 12.77
CA PHE A 77 15.25 8.59 12.85
C PHE A 77 14.26 9.69 13.28
N GLY A 78 13.13 9.79 12.57
CA GLY A 78 12.12 10.82 12.78
C GLY A 78 12.38 12.15 12.08
N GLU A 79 13.48 12.30 11.35
CA GLU A 79 13.77 13.51 10.56
C GLU A 79 13.68 13.24 9.05
N ARG A 80 13.07 14.17 8.30
CA ARG A 80 13.04 14.16 6.83
C ARG A 80 12.52 12.83 6.29
N THR A 81 11.39 12.44 6.85
CA THR A 81 10.78 11.11 6.77
C THR A 81 9.89 10.95 5.54
N LEU A 82 9.39 9.74 5.29
CA LEU A 82 8.37 9.51 4.25
C LEU A 82 7.10 10.33 4.53
N TRP A 83 6.72 10.46 5.81
CA TRP A 83 5.61 11.31 6.23
C TRP A 83 5.84 12.78 5.87
N ASP A 84 7.04 13.31 6.13
CA ASP A 84 7.39 14.69 5.76
C ASP A 84 7.30 14.91 4.25
N PHE A 85 7.76 13.93 3.46
CA PHE A 85 7.69 13.98 2.00
C PHE A 85 6.25 13.97 1.47
N GLN A 86 5.39 13.10 2.02
CA GLN A 86 3.97 13.04 1.65
C GLN A 86 3.26 14.35 2.02
N LEU A 87 3.54 14.88 3.21
CA LEU A 87 2.99 16.16 3.65
C LEU A 87 3.46 17.31 2.75
N ALA A 88 4.73 17.30 2.33
CA ALA A 88 5.32 18.27 1.42
C ALA A 88 4.72 18.27 0.00
N GLN A 89 3.96 17.24 -0.39
CA GLN A 89 3.23 17.24 -1.68
C GLN A 89 2.01 18.16 -1.68
N ARG A 90 1.54 18.63 -0.51
CA ARG A 90 0.41 19.54 -0.43
C ARG A 90 0.81 20.92 -0.97
N PRO A 91 -0.06 21.61 -1.75
CA PRO A 91 0.28 22.92 -2.33
C PRO A 91 0.71 23.98 -1.31
N ALA A 92 0.16 23.93 -0.09
CA ALA A 92 0.51 24.86 0.98
C ALA A 92 1.89 24.60 1.63
N GLU A 93 2.47 23.43 1.43
CA GLU A 93 3.66 22.95 2.15
C GLU A 93 4.97 23.23 1.39
N THR A 94 5.07 24.42 0.82
CA THR A 94 6.21 24.80 -0.03
C THR A 94 7.53 24.84 0.73
N LYS A 95 7.54 25.40 1.95
CA LYS A 95 8.75 25.45 2.77
C LYS A 95 9.28 24.05 3.12
N ARG A 96 8.42 23.14 3.58
CA ARG A 96 8.82 21.76 3.92
C ARG A 96 9.38 21.03 2.69
N ARG A 97 8.78 21.26 1.52
CA ARG A 97 9.27 20.71 0.25
C ARG A 97 10.66 21.26 -0.07
N GLU A 98 10.85 22.57 -0.04
CA GLU A 98 12.15 23.20 -0.27
C GLU A 98 13.22 22.68 0.71
N ASP A 99 12.91 22.59 2.01
CA ASP A 99 13.82 22.09 3.04
C ASP A 99 14.26 20.63 2.76
N LEU A 100 13.35 19.76 2.30
CA LEU A 100 13.67 18.37 1.95
C LEU A 100 14.57 18.27 0.72
N TYR A 101 14.25 19.00 -0.35
CA TYR A 101 15.05 18.99 -1.59
C TYR A 101 16.42 19.64 -1.36
N GLN A 102 16.48 20.68 -0.53
CA GLN A 102 17.74 21.32 -0.15
C GLN A 102 18.63 20.34 0.64
N ALA A 103 18.07 19.62 1.62
CA ALA A 103 18.83 18.60 2.36
C ALA A 103 19.33 17.45 1.45
N ALA A 104 18.53 17.03 0.46
CA ALA A 104 18.95 16.03 -0.52
C ALA A 104 20.07 16.56 -1.45
N SER A 105 20.00 17.84 -1.83
CA SER A 105 21.03 18.50 -2.63
C SER A 105 22.36 18.61 -1.87
N GLU A 106 22.31 18.93 -0.56
CA GLU A 106 23.49 19.08 0.31
C GLU A 106 24.29 17.78 0.46
N VAL A 107 23.63 16.63 0.56
CA VAL A 107 24.31 15.31 0.59
C VAL A 107 24.76 14.85 -0.81
N GLY A 108 24.14 15.36 -1.86
CA GLY A 108 24.50 15.14 -3.25
C GLY A 108 23.94 13.86 -3.89
N VAL A 109 23.91 13.88 -5.23
CA VAL A 109 23.30 12.83 -6.07
C VAL A 109 23.91 11.45 -5.85
N ALA A 110 25.23 11.36 -5.63
CA ALA A 110 25.91 10.09 -5.41
C ALA A 110 25.44 9.41 -4.11
N ALA A 111 25.34 10.17 -3.01
CA ALA A 111 24.87 9.66 -1.73
C ALA A 111 23.38 9.27 -1.80
N MET A 112 22.54 10.11 -2.41
CA MET A 112 21.13 9.78 -2.64
C MET A 112 20.94 8.53 -3.49
N SER A 113 21.78 8.34 -4.52
CA SER A 113 21.73 7.16 -5.37
C SER A 113 22.17 5.89 -4.65
N ALA A 114 23.16 5.97 -3.75
CA ALA A 114 23.57 4.85 -2.92
C ALA A 114 22.45 4.48 -1.92
N HIS A 115 21.86 5.47 -1.26
CA HIS A 115 20.74 5.28 -0.35
C HIS A 115 19.52 4.66 -1.05
N LEU A 116 19.21 5.09 -2.27
CA LEU A 116 18.16 4.47 -3.09
C LEU A 116 18.49 3.01 -3.42
N ALA A 117 19.76 2.68 -3.69
CA ALA A 117 20.18 1.31 -3.94
C ALA A 117 19.99 0.43 -2.69
N ASP A 118 20.30 0.94 -1.50
CA ASP A 118 20.08 0.22 -0.24
C ASP A 118 18.59 -0.04 0.03
N VAL A 119 17.70 0.91 -0.27
CA VAL A 119 16.24 0.71 -0.13
C VAL A 119 15.71 -0.28 -1.16
N ASN A 120 16.18 -0.23 -2.42
CA ASN A 120 15.79 -1.23 -3.42
C ASN A 120 16.29 -2.63 -3.03
N ALA A 121 17.51 -2.75 -2.51
CA ALA A 121 18.03 -4.01 -2.01
C ALA A 121 17.23 -4.53 -0.80
N CYS A 122 16.71 -3.65 0.07
CA CYS A 122 15.77 -4.03 1.13
C CYS A 122 14.50 -4.66 0.53
N LEU A 123 13.91 -4.00 -0.47
CA LEU A 123 12.70 -4.46 -1.14
C LEU A 123 12.92 -5.82 -1.84
N GLU A 124 13.99 -5.96 -2.62
CA GLU A 124 14.33 -7.20 -3.31
C GLU A 124 14.56 -8.36 -2.33
N THR A 125 15.31 -8.11 -1.25
CA THR A 125 15.59 -9.15 -0.24
C THR A 125 14.31 -9.52 0.52
N PHE A 126 13.44 -8.55 0.81
CA PHE A 126 12.15 -8.80 1.47
C PHE A 126 11.18 -9.58 0.57
N ASP A 127 11.13 -9.28 -0.72
CA ASP A 127 10.36 -10.04 -1.71
C ASP A 127 10.87 -11.49 -1.80
N ALA A 128 12.19 -11.71 -1.74
CA ALA A 128 12.78 -13.05 -1.70
C ALA A 128 12.42 -13.82 -0.42
N ILE A 129 12.50 -13.19 0.76
CA ILE A 129 12.05 -13.79 2.03
C ILE A 129 10.57 -14.17 1.95
N SER A 130 9.74 -13.25 1.44
CA SER A 130 8.30 -13.47 1.30
C SER A 130 8.00 -14.63 0.36
N ALA A 131 8.75 -14.79 -0.73
CA ALA A 131 8.62 -15.91 -1.66
C ALA A 131 8.93 -17.26 -0.98
N ILE A 132 9.99 -17.34 -0.17
CA ILE A 132 10.31 -18.55 0.61
C ILE A 132 9.17 -18.89 1.57
N LEU A 133 8.65 -17.89 2.30
CA LEU A 133 7.54 -18.07 3.22
C LEU A 133 6.29 -18.56 2.49
N SER A 134 5.94 -17.97 1.34
CA SER A 134 4.82 -18.42 0.51
C SER A 134 4.99 -19.85 -0.01
N GLU A 135 6.19 -20.22 -0.48
CA GLU A 135 6.48 -21.57 -0.97
C GLU A 135 6.36 -22.61 0.14
N ARG A 136 6.90 -22.31 1.33
CA ARG A 136 7.01 -23.27 2.43
C ARG A 136 5.76 -23.36 3.29
N CYS A 137 5.10 -22.23 3.56
CA CYS A 137 3.97 -22.14 4.50
C CYS A 137 2.62 -22.14 3.78
N GLY A 138 2.60 -21.95 2.45
CA GLY A 138 1.38 -21.92 1.65
C GLY A 138 0.37 -20.89 2.15
N ALA A 139 -0.84 -21.34 2.50
CA ALA A 139 -1.91 -20.48 3.01
C ALA A 139 -1.60 -19.84 4.38
N ASN A 140 -0.66 -20.41 5.14
CA ASN A 140 -0.25 -19.92 6.46
C ASN A 140 0.90 -18.91 6.38
N ALA A 141 1.33 -18.53 5.18
CA ALA A 141 2.40 -17.54 5.00
C ALA A 141 1.95 -16.15 5.53
N PRO A 142 2.82 -15.46 6.28
CA PRO A 142 2.49 -14.14 6.79
C PRO A 142 2.33 -13.11 5.66
N ALA A 143 1.38 -12.19 5.83
CA ALA A 143 1.19 -11.08 4.89
C ALA A 143 2.42 -10.15 4.85
N SER A 144 2.74 -9.65 3.66
CA SER A 144 3.94 -8.82 3.40
C SER A 144 3.64 -7.45 2.76
N SER A 145 2.37 -7.21 2.41
CA SER A 145 1.97 -6.09 1.55
C SER A 145 2.24 -4.70 2.15
N ASN A 146 2.03 -4.49 3.45
CA ASN A 146 2.19 -3.17 4.06
C ASN A 146 3.67 -2.75 4.04
N ILE A 147 4.56 -3.65 4.49
CA ILE A 147 6.00 -3.41 4.48
C ILE A 147 6.49 -3.17 3.05
N ARG A 148 6.07 -4.03 2.11
CA ARG A 148 6.44 -3.93 0.70
C ARG A 148 6.04 -2.59 0.08
N ASN A 149 4.80 -2.16 0.30
CA ASN A 149 4.28 -0.91 -0.24
C ASN A 149 5.04 0.30 0.31
N ILE A 150 5.38 0.32 1.61
CA ILE A 150 6.13 1.42 2.21
C ILE A 150 7.56 1.48 1.65
N LEU A 151 8.22 0.34 1.41
CA LEU A 151 9.52 0.31 0.76
C LEU A 151 9.47 0.85 -0.67
N ILE A 152 8.42 0.53 -1.44
CA ILE A 152 8.19 1.08 -2.78
C ILE A 152 7.98 2.60 -2.73
N GLU A 153 7.12 3.09 -1.83
CA GLU A 153 6.87 4.52 -1.64
C GLU A 153 8.14 5.27 -1.20
N THR A 154 8.92 4.68 -0.30
CA THR A 154 10.20 5.21 0.15
C THR A 154 11.18 5.33 -1.02
N ALA A 155 11.32 4.27 -1.82
CA ALA A 155 12.21 4.30 -3.00
C ALA A 155 11.77 5.36 -4.01
N ALA A 156 10.46 5.53 -4.23
CA ALA A 156 9.94 6.59 -5.09
C ALA A 156 10.25 7.99 -4.56
N ALA A 157 10.08 8.20 -3.25
CA ALA A 157 10.39 9.48 -2.60
C ALA A 157 11.89 9.83 -2.69
N ILE A 158 12.79 8.87 -2.38
CA ILE A 158 14.24 9.07 -2.50
C ILE A 158 14.65 9.34 -3.95
N ARG A 159 14.03 8.66 -4.93
CA ARG A 159 14.27 8.92 -6.37
C ARG A 159 13.89 10.34 -6.76
N SER A 160 12.72 10.81 -6.29
CA SER A 160 12.24 12.18 -6.49
C SER A 160 13.21 13.20 -5.89
N LEU A 161 13.67 12.98 -4.66
CA LEU A 161 14.60 13.87 -3.95
C LEU A 161 16.01 13.87 -4.54
N GLY A 162 16.48 12.72 -5.04
CA GLY A 162 17.81 12.55 -5.63
C GLY A 162 18.00 13.18 -7.00
N GLY A 163 16.97 13.85 -7.55
CA GLY A 163 17.05 14.61 -8.79
C GLY A 163 17.28 13.75 -10.04
N LYS A 164 17.05 12.44 -9.98
CA LYS A 164 17.21 11.54 -11.14
C LYS A 164 16.04 11.58 -12.12
N ASP A 165 14.90 12.19 -11.76
CA ASP A 165 13.76 12.35 -12.65
C ASP A 165 13.30 13.81 -12.72
N GLY A 166 13.87 14.54 -13.66
CA GLY A 166 13.15 15.61 -14.35
C GLY A 166 12.17 15.00 -15.36
N ALA A 167 11.21 14.20 -14.91
CA ALA A 167 10.02 13.79 -15.67
C ALA A 167 9.04 13.06 -14.74
N PRO A 168 7.73 13.39 -14.75
CA PRO A 168 6.73 12.53 -14.12
C PRO A 168 6.77 11.17 -14.82
N ALA A 169 6.94 10.09 -14.05
CA ALA A 169 6.78 8.74 -14.58
C ALA A 169 5.36 8.61 -15.18
N PRO A 170 5.21 8.26 -16.47
CA PRO A 170 3.91 7.87 -16.99
C PRO A 170 3.45 6.59 -16.27
N PRO A 171 2.12 6.38 -16.12
CA PRO A 171 1.59 5.14 -15.55
C PRO A 171 2.12 3.93 -16.36
N PRO A 172 2.26 2.75 -15.72
CA PRO A 172 2.89 1.60 -16.34
C PRO A 172 2.16 1.22 -17.63
N GLN A 173 2.83 1.45 -18.76
CA GLN A 173 2.38 0.97 -20.06
C GLN A 173 2.72 -0.52 -20.14
N ASN A 174 1.70 -1.36 -20.04
CA ASN A 174 1.79 -2.79 -20.36
C ASN A 174 2.36 -2.96 -21.77
N THR A 175 3.52 -3.59 -21.86
CA THR A 175 4.15 -3.97 -23.12
C THR A 175 3.35 -5.12 -23.75
N PRO A 176 2.77 -4.99 -24.96
CA PRO A 176 2.14 -6.11 -25.62
C PRO A 176 3.21 -7.09 -26.11
N ILE A 177 3.10 -8.35 -25.70
CA ILE A 177 3.86 -9.45 -26.26
C ILE A 177 3.45 -9.62 -27.72
N ALA A 178 4.40 -9.44 -28.64
CA ALA A 178 4.23 -9.71 -30.05
C ALA A 178 3.80 -11.17 -30.27
N LYS A 179 2.60 -11.40 -30.81
CA LYS A 179 2.17 -12.68 -31.36
C LYS A 179 2.40 -12.67 -32.87
N SER A 180 3.20 -13.63 -33.33
CA SER A 180 3.50 -13.91 -34.72
C SER A 180 2.23 -14.14 -35.55
N GLU A 181 2.26 -13.58 -36.75
CA GLU A 181 1.31 -13.80 -37.84
C GLU A 181 1.34 -15.27 -38.31
N ILE A 182 0.17 -15.89 -38.44
CA ILE A 182 -0.07 -16.93 -39.44
C ILE A 182 -1.42 -16.66 -40.08
N THR A 183 -1.38 -16.55 -41.41
CA THR A 183 -2.46 -16.24 -42.35
C THR A 183 -3.39 -17.45 -42.55
N ALA A 184 -4.72 -17.24 -42.56
CA ALA A 184 -5.67 -17.91 -43.49
C ALA A 184 -7.14 -17.46 -43.28
N THR A 185 -7.65 -16.77 -44.29
CA THR A 185 -8.96 -16.89 -45.00
C THR A 185 -10.31 -16.94 -44.23
N HIS A 186 -11.15 -15.95 -44.56
CA HIS A 186 -12.60 -15.71 -44.31
C HIS A 186 -13.57 -16.85 -44.74
N PRO A 187 -14.87 -16.92 -44.30
CA PRO A 187 -15.83 -15.80 -44.37
C PRO A 187 -16.88 -15.60 -43.22
N GLU A 188 -17.23 -14.32 -43.03
CA GLU A 188 -18.52 -13.67 -42.71
C GLU A 188 -19.65 -14.45 -42.03
N VAL A 189 -20.03 -14.09 -40.78
CA VAL A 189 -21.42 -13.80 -40.32
C VAL A 189 -21.39 -12.99 -38.99
N GLN A 190 -22.23 -11.94 -38.93
CA GLN A 190 -22.78 -11.22 -37.77
C GLN A 190 -21.91 -10.30 -36.88
N LYS A 191 -22.10 -9.01 -37.15
CA LYS A 191 -21.84 -7.85 -36.28
C LYS A 191 -22.52 -8.03 -34.92
N THR A 192 -21.75 -8.44 -33.91
CA THR A 192 -22.06 -8.20 -32.50
C THR A 192 -21.11 -7.13 -32.00
N LEU A 193 -21.69 -6.00 -31.56
CA LEU A 193 -20.99 -4.93 -30.90
C LEU A 193 -20.43 -5.49 -29.58
N THR A 194 -19.16 -5.91 -29.60
CA THR A 194 -18.39 -6.18 -28.40
C THR A 194 -17.78 -4.85 -27.98
N SER A 195 -18.47 -4.16 -27.09
CA SER A 195 -17.90 -3.05 -26.32
C SER A 195 -16.66 -3.57 -25.59
N ASN A 196 -15.53 -2.89 -25.74
CA ASN A 196 -14.38 -3.09 -24.88
C ASN A 196 -14.82 -3.01 -23.40
N PRO A 197 -14.35 -3.89 -22.49
CA PRO A 197 -14.68 -3.82 -21.06
C PRO A 197 -14.04 -2.62 -20.32
N GLU A 198 -13.40 -1.69 -21.04
CA GLU A 198 -12.57 -0.63 -20.44
C GLU A 198 -13.25 0.72 -20.28
N GLU A 199 -14.49 0.88 -20.75
CA GLU A 199 -15.19 2.16 -20.63
C GLU A 199 -16.40 2.02 -19.71
N ILE A 200 -16.18 2.30 -18.42
CA ILE A 200 -17.27 2.43 -17.45
C ILE A 200 -18.08 3.68 -17.85
N ALA A 201 -19.24 3.45 -18.45
CA ALA A 201 -20.01 4.51 -19.12
C ALA A 201 -20.86 5.35 -18.15
N SER A 202 -21.10 4.85 -16.94
CA SER A 202 -21.92 5.54 -15.94
C SER A 202 -21.56 5.13 -14.51
N ARG A 203 -22.04 5.92 -13.53
CA ARG A 203 -21.89 5.61 -12.10
C ARG A 203 -22.50 4.26 -11.73
N ASP A 204 -23.65 3.94 -12.30
CA ASP A 204 -24.32 2.67 -12.02
C ASP A 204 -23.56 1.49 -12.63
N ASP A 205 -22.99 1.67 -13.82
CA ASP A 205 -22.13 0.69 -14.48
C ASP A 205 -20.84 0.41 -13.67
N ALA A 206 -20.29 1.46 -13.04
CA ALA A 206 -19.18 1.33 -12.10
C ALA A 206 -19.56 0.47 -10.88
N PHE A 207 -20.75 0.70 -10.31
CA PHE A 207 -21.25 -0.07 -9.18
C PHE A 207 -21.56 -1.51 -9.54
N GLU A 208 -22.12 -1.77 -10.72
CA GLU A 208 -22.36 -3.14 -11.19
C GLU A 208 -21.05 -3.91 -11.43
N THR A 209 -20.02 -3.23 -11.94
CA THR A 209 -18.67 -3.79 -12.07
C THR A 209 -18.10 -4.15 -10.69
N LEU A 210 -18.21 -3.25 -9.72
CA LEU A 210 -17.78 -3.51 -8.33
C LEU A 210 -18.54 -4.70 -7.71
N LEU A 211 -19.85 -4.83 -7.94
CA LEU A 211 -20.64 -5.97 -7.48
C LEU A 211 -20.27 -7.27 -8.21
N ALA A 212 -19.81 -7.22 -9.46
CA ALA A 212 -19.24 -8.38 -10.14
C ALA A 212 -17.93 -8.84 -9.47
N VAL A 213 -17.06 -7.89 -9.09
CA VAL A 213 -15.83 -8.17 -8.35
C VAL A 213 -16.13 -8.74 -6.95
N ALA A 214 -17.11 -8.17 -6.23
CA ALA A 214 -17.51 -8.69 -4.92
C ALA A 214 -18.01 -10.14 -5.01
N ARG A 215 -18.81 -10.48 -6.03
CA ARG A 215 -19.28 -11.86 -6.29
C ARG A 215 -18.13 -12.81 -6.60
N TYR A 216 -17.09 -12.33 -7.29
CA TYR A 216 -15.87 -13.11 -7.51
C TYR A 216 -15.18 -13.43 -6.19
N PHE A 217 -14.90 -12.42 -5.36
CA PHE A 217 -14.27 -12.62 -4.05
C PHE A 217 -15.09 -13.52 -3.12
N ARG A 218 -16.42 -13.40 -3.13
CA ARG A 218 -17.27 -14.29 -2.33
C ARG A 218 -17.18 -15.76 -2.74
N ARG A 219 -16.83 -16.04 -4.00
CA ARG A 219 -16.66 -17.40 -4.54
C ARG A 219 -15.24 -17.92 -4.35
N THR A 220 -14.23 -17.06 -4.44
CA THR A 220 -12.81 -17.46 -4.34
C THR A 220 -12.26 -17.37 -2.92
N GLU A 221 -12.75 -16.43 -2.12
CA GLU A 221 -12.33 -16.15 -0.75
C GLU A 221 -13.56 -15.86 0.15
N PRO A 222 -14.36 -16.87 0.53
CA PRO A 222 -15.63 -16.68 1.23
C PRO A 222 -15.53 -15.96 2.59
N HIS A 223 -14.36 -16.03 3.24
CA HIS A 223 -14.08 -15.38 4.52
C HIS A 223 -13.33 -14.05 4.39
N SER A 224 -13.05 -13.60 3.15
CA SER A 224 -12.38 -12.33 2.92
C SER A 224 -13.34 -11.16 3.18
N PRO A 225 -12.95 -10.19 4.03
CA PRO A 225 -13.77 -9.01 4.29
C PRO A 225 -13.90 -8.12 3.04
N ILE A 226 -13.10 -8.36 1.99
CA ILE A 226 -13.10 -7.58 0.75
C ILE A 226 -14.47 -7.63 0.06
N SER A 227 -15.11 -8.80 -0.01
CA SER A 227 -16.44 -8.95 -0.62
C SER A 227 -17.47 -8.07 0.09
N LEU A 228 -17.53 -8.15 1.41
CA LEU A 228 -18.42 -7.35 2.26
C LEU A 228 -18.07 -5.86 2.21
N ALA A 229 -16.79 -5.50 2.15
CA ALA A 229 -16.34 -4.12 2.04
C ALA A 229 -16.76 -3.48 0.72
N ILE A 230 -16.63 -4.21 -0.40
CA ILE A 230 -17.07 -3.74 -1.73
C ILE A 230 -18.60 -3.59 -1.75
N GLU A 231 -19.34 -4.57 -1.25
CA GLU A 231 -20.81 -4.48 -1.16
C GLU A 231 -21.26 -3.29 -0.29
N THR A 232 -20.58 -3.06 0.84
CA THR A 232 -20.83 -1.93 1.73
C THR A 232 -20.50 -0.60 1.06
N LEU A 233 -19.40 -0.54 0.30
CA LEU A 233 -18.99 0.65 -0.44
C LEU A 233 -19.99 1.00 -1.53
N VAL A 234 -20.47 0.01 -2.30
CA VAL A 234 -21.50 0.22 -3.32
C VAL A 234 -22.80 0.70 -2.68
N ARG A 235 -23.21 0.09 -1.56
CA ARG A 235 -24.41 0.51 -0.81
C ARG A 235 -24.31 1.96 -0.34
N ARG A 236 -23.19 2.33 0.30
CA ARG A 236 -22.90 3.70 0.74
C ARG A 236 -22.78 4.67 -0.42
N GLY A 237 -22.23 4.23 -1.54
CA GLY A 237 -22.12 5.00 -2.77
C GLY A 237 -23.48 5.30 -3.42
N ARG A 238 -24.55 4.60 -3.05
CA ARG A 238 -25.93 4.86 -3.51
C ARG A 238 -26.75 5.71 -2.54
N MET A 239 -26.26 5.94 -1.32
CA MET A 239 -26.93 6.77 -0.32
C MET A 239 -26.82 8.25 -0.65
N ASP A 240 -27.80 9.03 -0.17
CA ASP A 240 -27.62 10.47 -0.12
C ASP A 240 -26.59 10.86 0.96
N PHE A 241 -26.08 12.08 0.88
CA PHE A 241 -25.03 12.54 1.79
C PHE A 241 -25.48 12.57 3.25
N SER A 242 -26.76 12.85 3.53
CA SER A 242 -27.31 12.92 4.89
C SER A 242 -27.41 11.53 5.51
N GLU A 243 -27.89 10.55 4.73
CA GLU A 243 -27.96 9.14 5.11
C GLU A 243 -26.57 8.54 5.35
N LEU A 244 -25.63 8.82 4.44
CA LEU A 244 -24.24 8.37 4.59
C LEU A 244 -23.60 8.95 5.85
N LEU A 245 -23.82 10.23 6.12
CA LEU A 245 -23.27 10.90 7.29
C LEU A 245 -23.90 10.38 8.60
N ALA A 246 -25.19 10.06 8.59
CA ALA A 246 -25.87 9.44 9.73
C ALA A 246 -25.36 8.02 10.04
N GLU A 247 -25.03 7.26 9.00
CA GLU A 247 -24.43 5.92 9.17
C GLU A 247 -22.98 5.99 9.68
N LEU A 248 -22.16 6.90 9.14
CA LEU A 248 -20.75 7.03 9.54
C LEU A 248 -20.60 7.66 10.92
N LEU A 249 -21.50 8.56 11.30
CA LEU A 249 -21.50 9.29 12.57
C LEU A 249 -22.87 9.14 13.25
N PRO A 250 -23.07 8.06 14.04
CA PRO A 250 -24.32 7.82 14.73
C PRO A 250 -24.66 8.97 15.70
N GLU A 251 -23.64 9.49 16.37
CA GLU A 251 -23.75 10.57 17.35
C GLU A 251 -24.19 11.90 16.71
N ALA A 252 -25.38 12.37 17.11
CA ALA A 252 -25.98 13.60 16.56
C ALA A 252 -25.11 14.84 16.75
N ASN A 253 -24.41 14.94 17.89
CA ASN A 253 -23.55 16.08 18.19
C ASN A 253 -22.33 16.14 17.25
N THR A 254 -21.69 15.00 17.00
CA THR A 254 -20.54 14.91 16.08
C THR A 254 -20.96 15.19 14.64
N ARG A 255 -22.11 14.66 14.22
CA ARG A 255 -22.68 14.92 12.90
C ARG A 255 -23.00 16.41 12.70
N ASN A 256 -23.61 17.05 13.68
CA ASN A 256 -23.95 18.48 13.63
C ASN A 256 -22.70 19.38 13.61
N ALA A 257 -21.64 18.99 14.33
CA ALA A 257 -20.36 19.71 14.30
C ALA A 257 -19.74 19.68 12.89
N VAL A 258 -19.76 18.52 12.22
CA VAL A 258 -19.25 18.36 10.85
C VAL A 258 -20.09 19.16 9.86
N LEU A 259 -21.42 19.09 9.94
CA LEU A 259 -22.31 19.88 9.08
C LEU A 259 -22.09 21.39 9.25
N THR A 260 -21.96 21.85 10.50
CA THR A 260 -21.71 23.26 10.81
C THR A 260 -20.35 23.73 10.29
N ALA A 261 -19.29 22.92 10.45
CA ALA A 261 -17.96 23.21 9.91
C ALA A 261 -17.95 23.26 8.37
N ALA A 262 -18.82 22.48 7.73
CA ALA A 262 -19.02 22.49 6.28
C ALA A 262 -19.98 23.60 5.79
N GLY A 263 -20.51 24.44 6.69
CA GLY A 263 -21.44 25.53 6.35
C GLY A 263 -22.87 25.09 6.04
N ILE A 264 -23.23 23.83 6.35
CA ILE A 264 -24.56 23.25 6.13
C ILE A 264 -25.36 23.35 7.45
N LYS A 265 -26.56 23.94 7.41
CA LYS A 265 -27.43 23.98 8.59
C LYS A 265 -27.92 22.55 8.90
N PRO A 266 -27.71 22.03 10.12
CA PRO A 266 -28.26 20.74 10.51
C PRO A 266 -29.80 20.83 10.42
N GLY A 267 -30.40 19.91 9.68
CA GLY A 267 -31.84 19.90 9.43
C GLY A 267 -32.63 19.86 10.73
N GLY A 268 -33.36 20.95 11.00
CA GLY A 268 -34.40 20.97 12.01
C GLY A 268 -35.58 20.10 11.55
N GLU A 269 -36.24 19.50 12.53
CA GLU A 269 -37.49 18.76 12.42
C GLU A 269 -38.46 19.42 11.43
N ASP A 270 -38.98 18.60 10.50
CA ASP A 270 -40.12 18.93 9.66
C ASP A 270 -41.35 19.07 10.56
N THR A 271 -41.57 20.28 11.10
CA THR A 271 -42.83 20.61 11.75
C THR A 271 -43.90 20.72 10.68
N GLY A 272 -44.58 19.60 10.43
CA GLY A 272 -45.82 19.58 9.67
C GLY A 272 -46.83 20.54 10.28
N LYS A 273 -47.10 21.63 9.56
CA LYS A 273 -48.36 22.39 9.59
C LYS A 273 -48.55 23.10 8.25
N GLN A 274 -49.36 22.50 7.37
CA GLN A 274 -50.65 23.06 6.95
C GLN A 274 -51.46 22.01 6.19
#